data_AF-A0A939ZCB5-F1
#
_entry.id   AF-A0A939ZCB5-F1
#
_cell.length_a   1.000
_cell.length_b   1.000
_cell.length_c   1.000
_cell.angle_alpha   90.00
_cell.angle_beta   90.00
_cell.angle_gamma   90.00
#
_symmetry.space_group_name_H-M   'P 1'
#
loop_
_entity.id
_entity.type
_entity.pdbx_description
1 polymer ?
#
loop_
_entity_poly.entity_id
_entity_poly.type
_entity_poly.pdbx_seq_one_letter_code
_entity_poly.pdbx_strand_id
1 'polypeptide(L)'
;MRKRIVFSFIIIIIFVVIFFGYKVWFAPVKYAVSQEDLLNSKEQYYLVQWVQVTGSSWMIVGDQNGYYEHGKYIVAKGEVPSVVENYSIATGHNTYICYGEYCGKTDIGGGDILETYQFSGWDILYPVKRNGLIPFLPKKFLCKMDFR
;
A
#
# COMPACT_ATOMS: atom_id res chain seq x y z
N MET A 1 -23.74 -17.75 -44.00
CA MET A 1 -24.52 -17.23 -42.85
C MET A 1 -24.07 -17.81 -41.50
N ARG A 2 -24.08 -19.14 -41.31
CA ARG A 2 -23.70 -19.83 -40.04
C ARG A 2 -22.31 -19.47 -39.50
N LYS A 3 -21.28 -19.37 -40.36
CA LYS A 3 -19.92 -18.96 -39.97
C LYS A 3 -19.83 -17.52 -39.43
N ARG A 4 -20.66 -16.60 -39.94
CA ARG A 4 -20.71 -15.20 -39.47
C ARG A 4 -21.36 -15.11 -38.08
N ILE A 5 -22.43 -15.89 -37.84
CA ILE A 5 -23.09 -15.97 -36.53
C ILE A 5 -22.14 -16.57 -35.48
N VAL A 6 -21.46 -17.66 -35.80
CA VAL A 6 -20.45 -18.28 -34.91
C VAL A 6 -19.32 -17.30 -34.59
N PHE A 7 -18.82 -16.58 -35.59
CA PHE A 7 -17.78 -15.57 -35.40
C PHE A 7 -18.25 -14.42 -34.49
N SER A 8 -19.47 -13.91 -34.68
CA SER A 8 -20.06 -12.89 -33.80
C SER A 8 -20.22 -13.39 -32.35
N PHE A 9 -20.65 -14.64 -32.15
CA PHE A 9 -20.75 -15.24 -30.81
C PHE A 9 -19.39 -15.36 -30.13
N ILE A 10 -18.35 -15.77 -30.85
CA ILE A 10 -16.99 -15.85 -30.31
C ILE A 10 -16.50 -14.48 -29.85
N ILE A 11 -16.72 -13.43 -30.65
CA ILE A 11 -16.35 -12.06 -30.28
C ILE A 11 -17.05 -11.63 -28.99
N ILE A 12 -18.36 -11.89 -28.88
CA ILE A 12 -19.13 -11.56 -27.66
C ILE A 12 -18.54 -12.27 -26.45
N ILE A 13 -18.23 -13.57 -26.56
CA ILE A 13 -17.63 -14.35 -25.48
C ILE A 13 -16.27 -13.76 -25.08
N ILE A 14 -15.42 -13.39 -26.03
CA ILE A 14 -14.13 -12.75 -25.76
C ILE A 14 -14.33 -11.43 -25.00
N PHE A 15 -15.25 -10.57 -25.43
CA PHE A 15 -15.55 -9.32 -24.73
C PHE A 15 -16.05 -9.56 -23.31
N VAL A 16 -16.91 -10.55 -23.10
CA VAL A 16 -17.41 -10.94 -21.78
C VAL A 16 -16.24 -11.39 -20.89
N VAL A 17 -15.36 -12.27 -21.38
CA VAL A 17 -14.19 -12.74 -20.62
C VAL A 17 -13.26 -11.59 -20.26
N ILE A 18 -12.97 -10.69 -21.20
CA ILE A 18 -12.13 -9.51 -20.95
C ILE A 18 -12.77 -8.60 -19.91
N PHE A 19 -14.08 -8.34 -20.03
CA PHE A 19 -14.81 -7.47 -19.10
C PHE A 19 -14.82 -8.02 -17.68
N PHE A 20 -15.13 -9.31 -17.50
CA PHE A 20 -15.09 -9.96 -16.20
C PHE A 20 -13.67 -10.06 -15.65
N GLY A 21 -12.68 -10.37 -16.50
CA GLY A 21 -11.27 -10.31 -16.13
C GLY A 21 -10.90 -8.94 -15.57
N TYR A 22 -11.16 -7.88 -16.33
CA TYR A 22 -10.91 -6.51 -15.91
C TYR A 22 -11.52 -6.21 -14.53
N LYS A 23 -12.80 -6.56 -14.31
CA LYS A 23 -13.45 -6.37 -13.01
C LYS A 23 -12.74 -7.10 -11.88
N VAL A 24 -12.31 -8.34 -12.08
CA VAL A 24 -11.63 -9.12 -11.03
C VAL A 24 -10.27 -8.52 -10.67
N TRP A 25 -9.54 -8.03 -11.66
CA TRP A 25 -8.16 -7.57 -11.50
C TRP A 25 -8.04 -6.13 -11.00
N PHE A 26 -8.96 -5.26 -11.42
CA PHE A 26 -8.98 -3.84 -11.07
C PHE A 26 -10.01 -3.50 -9.99
N ALA A 27 -10.66 -4.50 -9.40
CA ALA A 27 -11.52 -4.31 -8.24
C ALA A 27 -10.71 -3.76 -7.04
N PRO A 28 -11.32 -2.86 -6.24
CA PRO A 28 -10.70 -2.36 -5.02
C PRO A 28 -10.53 -3.49 -4.01
N VAL A 29 -9.30 -3.64 -3.53
CA VAL A 29 -8.91 -4.54 -2.44
C VAL A 29 -8.84 -3.76 -1.12
N LYS A 30 -8.26 -2.55 -1.16
CA LYS A 30 -8.14 -1.67 0.02
C LYS A 30 -8.28 -0.22 -0.42
N TYR A 31 -9.16 0.55 0.22
CA TYR A 31 -9.36 1.96 -0.10
C TYR A 31 -8.31 2.83 0.59
N ALA A 32 -7.95 3.93 -0.05
CA ALA A 32 -7.08 4.93 0.55
C ALA A 32 -7.87 5.81 1.51
N VAL A 33 -7.28 6.11 2.66
CA VAL A 33 -7.86 6.96 3.70
C VAL A 33 -7.55 8.42 3.37
N SER A 34 -8.54 9.30 3.45
CA SER A 34 -8.29 10.73 3.26
C SER A 34 -7.63 11.33 4.51
N GLN A 35 -6.89 12.42 4.33
CA GLN A 35 -6.30 13.13 5.47
C GLN A 35 -7.38 13.66 6.44
N GLU A 36 -8.54 14.05 5.91
CA GLU A 36 -9.67 14.50 6.73
C GLU A 36 -10.24 13.37 7.59
N ASP A 37 -10.44 12.18 7.01
CA ASP A 37 -10.92 11.00 7.75
C ASP A 37 -9.92 10.62 8.85
N LEU A 38 -8.62 10.73 8.54
CA LEU A 38 -7.55 10.41 9.48
C LEU A 38 -7.51 11.38 10.66
N LEU A 39 -7.64 12.69 10.41
CA LEU A 39 -7.68 13.72 11.46
C LEU A 39 -8.90 13.59 12.39
N ASN A 40 -9.98 13.00 11.89
CA ASN A 40 -11.18 12.71 12.67
C ASN A 40 -11.09 11.38 13.44
N SER A 41 -10.08 10.55 13.17
CA SER A 41 -9.88 9.27 13.85
C SER A 41 -9.38 9.49 15.28
N LYS A 42 -9.90 8.68 16.21
CA LYS A 42 -9.41 8.61 17.60
C LYS A 42 -8.40 7.48 17.80
N GLU A 43 -8.19 6.65 16.79
CA GLU A 43 -7.32 5.48 16.88
C GLU A 43 -5.85 5.88 16.76
N GLN A 44 -5.00 5.32 17.63
CA GLN A 44 -3.56 5.56 17.59
C GLN A 44 -2.97 5.01 16.29
N TYR A 45 -2.34 5.89 15.52
CA TYR A 45 -1.68 5.55 14.27
C TYR A 45 -0.32 6.22 14.14
N TYR A 46 0.52 5.60 13.32
CA TYR A 46 1.79 6.14 12.87
C TYR A 46 1.79 6.29 11.35
N LEU A 47 2.33 7.40 10.87
CA LEU A 47 2.58 7.60 9.45
C LEU A 47 3.93 6.98 9.11
N VAL A 48 3.92 5.97 8.26
CA VAL A 48 5.09 5.15 7.95
C VAL A 48 5.41 5.23 6.47
N GLN A 49 6.68 5.33 6.11
CA GLN A 49 7.16 5.28 4.73
C GLN A 49 8.19 4.18 4.56
N TRP A 50 8.15 3.53 3.40
CA TRP A 50 9.19 2.60 2.98
C TRP A 50 10.40 3.38 2.46
N VAL A 51 11.58 2.93 2.85
CA VAL A 51 12.87 3.52 2.48
C VAL A 51 13.83 2.44 2.00
N GLN A 52 14.49 2.68 0.87
CA GLN A 52 15.41 1.72 0.24
C GLN A 52 16.83 1.88 0.80
N VAL A 53 17.03 1.45 2.06
CA VAL A 53 18.34 1.50 2.74
C VAL A 53 18.76 0.11 3.25
N THR A 54 20.07 -0.09 3.41
CA THR A 54 20.63 -1.25 4.11
C THR A 54 20.38 -1.13 5.61
N GLY A 55 19.68 -2.09 6.22
CA GLY A 55 19.29 -2.04 7.64
C GLY A 55 17.78 -2.10 7.79
N SER A 56 17.15 -1.05 8.33
CA SER A 56 15.69 -0.96 8.39
C SER A 56 15.08 -0.25 7.18
N SER A 57 14.15 -0.92 6.53
CA SER A 57 13.42 -0.39 5.37
C SER A 57 12.20 0.47 5.73
N TRP A 58 12.00 0.82 7.01
CA TRP A 58 10.84 1.57 7.46
C TRP A 58 11.20 2.80 8.29
N MET A 59 10.49 3.88 8.02
CA MET A 59 10.64 5.16 8.70
C MET A 59 9.28 5.66 9.18
N ILE A 60 9.17 6.02 10.46
CA ILE A 60 8.03 6.82 10.92
C ILE A 60 8.31 8.27 10.55
N VAL A 61 7.36 8.87 9.84
CA VAL A 61 7.42 10.26 9.36
C VAL A 61 6.37 11.16 10.01
N GLY A 62 5.56 10.61 10.91
CA GLY A 62 4.53 11.37 11.62
C GLY A 62 3.61 10.47 12.44
N ASP A 63 2.65 11.11 13.10
CA ASP A 63 1.62 10.47 13.89
C ASP A 63 0.33 11.31 13.87
N GLN A 64 -0.50 11.17 14.91
CA GLN A 64 -1.73 11.94 15.09
C GLN A 64 -1.53 13.47 15.11
N ASN A 65 -0.34 13.94 15.50
CA ASN A 65 0.00 15.36 15.54
C ASN A 65 0.52 15.90 14.20
N GLY A 66 0.56 15.05 13.17
CA GLY A 66 1.04 15.40 11.84
C GLY A 66 2.44 14.88 11.54
N TYR A 67 3.06 15.46 10.52
CA TYR A 67 4.37 15.03 10.04
C TYR A 67 5.49 15.58 10.92
N TYR A 68 6.50 14.75 11.15
CA TYR A 68 7.73 15.14 11.81
C TYR A 68 8.61 15.94 10.84
N GLU A 69 9.41 16.86 11.38
CA GLU A 69 10.44 17.58 10.60
C GLU A 69 11.49 16.61 10.04
N HIS A 70 11.84 15.60 10.85
CA HIS A 70 12.75 14.53 10.47
C HIS A 70 12.12 13.18 10.84
N GLY A 71 12.04 12.29 9.86
CA GLY A 71 11.59 10.92 10.10
C GLY A 71 12.62 10.10 10.88
N LYS A 72 12.16 9.04 11.53
CA LYS A 72 13.00 8.13 12.32
C LYS A 72 12.92 6.71 11.78
N TYR A 73 14.07 6.07 11.57
CA TYR A 73 14.14 4.65 11.20
C TYR A 73 13.65 3.78 12.35
N ILE A 74 12.85 2.76 12.04
CA ILE A 74 12.24 1.89 13.05
C ILE A 74 12.34 0.43 12.65
N VAL A 75 12.32 -0.48 13.62
CA VAL A 75 12.05 -1.91 13.35
C VAL A 75 10.54 -2.11 13.38
N ALA A 76 9.95 -2.37 12.23
CA ALA A 76 8.52 -2.62 12.10
C ALA A 76 8.22 -4.13 12.17
N LYS A 77 7.35 -4.55 13.08
CA LYS A 77 6.90 -5.94 13.28
C LYS A 77 5.39 -6.05 13.12
N GLY A 78 4.90 -7.27 12.85
CA GLY A 78 3.47 -7.54 12.71
C GLY A 78 2.93 -7.25 11.32
N GLU A 79 1.73 -6.69 11.24
CA GLU A 79 1.06 -6.36 9.99
C GLU A 79 1.61 -5.06 9.40
N VAL A 80 2.65 -5.20 8.59
CA VAL A 80 3.25 -4.12 7.80
C VAL A 80 2.97 -4.34 6.31
N PRO A 81 2.89 -3.27 5.49
CA PRO A 81 2.74 -3.44 4.05
C PRO A 81 3.86 -4.29 3.46
N SER A 82 3.52 -5.34 2.71
CA SER A 82 4.52 -6.21 2.10
C SER A 82 5.21 -5.49 0.93
N VAL A 83 6.50 -5.19 1.08
CA VAL A 83 7.30 -4.49 0.06
C VAL A 83 7.57 -5.38 -1.15
N VAL A 84 7.79 -6.68 -0.90
CA VAL A 84 8.10 -7.67 -1.94
C VAL A 84 6.89 -7.88 -2.85
N GLU A 85 5.70 -8.00 -2.26
CA GLU A 85 4.45 -8.23 -3.02
C GLU A 85 3.86 -6.95 -3.60
N ASN A 86 4.31 -5.77 -3.16
CA ASN A 86 3.77 -4.47 -3.61
C ASN A 86 4.87 -3.51 -4.07
N TYR A 87 5.86 -4.00 -4.83
CA TYR A 87 7.05 -3.21 -5.14
C TYR A 87 6.73 -1.87 -5.83
N SER A 88 5.75 -1.84 -6.74
CA SER A 88 5.31 -0.61 -7.41
C SER A 88 4.69 0.42 -6.45
N ILE A 89 4.05 -0.04 -5.38
CA ILE A 89 3.46 0.80 -4.33
C ILE A 89 4.56 1.25 -3.36
N ALA A 90 5.43 0.33 -2.94
CA ALA A 90 6.53 0.63 -2.03
C ALA A 90 7.48 1.68 -2.63
N THR A 91 7.84 1.54 -3.90
CA THR A 91 8.68 2.51 -4.63
C THR A 91 7.93 3.76 -5.11
N GLY A 92 6.62 3.85 -4.86
CA GLY A 92 5.80 5.03 -5.17
C GLY A 92 5.92 6.17 -4.16
N HIS A 93 6.70 6.01 -3.08
CA HIS A 93 6.80 6.97 -1.97
C HIS A 93 5.43 7.29 -1.33
N ASN A 94 4.67 6.24 -1.05
CA ASN A 94 3.40 6.32 -0.31
C ASN A 94 3.63 6.49 1.18
N THR A 95 2.69 7.17 1.84
CA THR A 95 2.56 7.16 3.30
C THR A 95 1.53 6.10 3.67
N TYR A 96 1.94 5.16 4.51
CA TYR A 96 1.06 4.18 5.13
C TYR A 96 0.62 4.66 6.50
N ILE A 97 -0.58 4.28 6.89
CA ILE A 97 -1.14 4.55 8.22
C ILE A 97 -1.07 3.21 8.95
N CYS A 98 -0.17 3.07 9.91
CA CYS A 98 0.00 1.82 10.65
C CYS A 98 -0.57 1.96 12.06
N TYR A 99 -1.43 1.03 12.45
CA TYR A 99 -2.06 0.98 13.78
C TYR A 99 -1.27 0.03 14.67
N GLY A 100 -0.93 0.47 15.88
CA GLY A 100 -0.10 -0.33 16.79
C GLY A 100 0.60 0.52 17.85
N GLU A 101 1.63 -0.06 18.46
CA GLU A 101 2.30 0.53 19.62
C GLU A 101 3.82 0.34 19.60
N TYR A 102 4.50 1.17 20.40
CA TYR A 102 5.93 1.06 20.67
C TYR A 102 6.20 -0.12 21.62
N CYS A 103 7.18 -0.96 21.26
CA CYS A 103 7.48 -2.19 22.00
C CYS A 103 8.92 -2.25 22.55
N GLY A 104 9.68 -1.16 22.47
CA GLY A 104 11.06 -1.12 22.94
C GLY A 104 12.06 -0.83 21.82
N LYS A 105 13.30 -1.29 21.98
CA LYS A 105 14.40 -1.05 21.05
C LYS A 105 15.04 -2.37 20.62
N THR A 106 15.46 -2.46 19.37
CA THR A 106 16.15 -3.63 18.80
C THR A 106 17.51 -3.18 18.27
N ASP A 107 18.56 -3.88 18.66
CA ASP A 107 19.89 -3.77 18.04
C ASP A 107 19.84 -4.46 16.67
N ILE A 108 20.07 -3.70 15.60
CA ILE A 108 20.05 -4.19 14.21
C ILE A 108 21.45 -4.55 13.70
N GLY A 109 22.45 -4.59 14.59
CA GLY A 109 23.85 -4.82 14.25
C GLY A 109 24.58 -3.54 13.88
N GLY A 110 25.91 -3.57 13.92
CA GLY A 110 26.74 -2.39 13.61
C GLY A 110 26.76 -1.30 14.69
N GLY A 111 26.12 -1.54 15.85
CA GLY A 111 25.98 -0.55 16.93
C GLY A 111 24.70 0.28 16.84
N ASP A 112 23.87 0.06 15.82
CA ASP A 112 22.63 0.79 15.61
C ASP A 112 21.47 0.17 16.39
N ILE A 113 20.89 0.96 17.29
CA ILE A 113 19.72 0.56 18.10
C ILE A 113 18.52 1.39 17.65
N LEU A 114 17.52 0.72 17.09
CA LEU A 114 16.31 1.36 16.57
C LEU A 114 15.09 1.07 17.44
N GLU A 115 14.17 2.03 17.48
CA GLU A 115 12.86 1.83 18.11
C GLU A 115 12.06 0.77 17.35
N THR A 116 11.38 -0.10 18.09
CA THR A 116 10.61 -1.21 17.56
C THR A 116 9.13 -0.98 17.79
N TYR A 117 8.34 -1.18 16.74
CA TYR A 117 6.90 -1.02 16.76
C TYR A 117 6.22 -2.31 16.32
N GLN A 118 5.16 -2.71 17.02
CA GLN A 118 4.31 -3.84 16.68
C GLN A 118 3.01 -3.30 16.10
N PHE A 119 2.79 -3.55 14.81
CA PHE A 119 1.59 -3.11 14.10
C PHE A 119 0.57 -4.25 13.99
N SER A 120 -0.70 -3.92 14.22
CA SER A 120 -1.85 -4.83 14.11
C SER A 120 -2.58 -4.69 12.79
N GLY A 121 -2.35 -3.61 12.05
CA GLY A 121 -2.93 -3.38 10.74
C GLY A 121 -2.35 -2.13 10.09
N TRP A 122 -2.67 -1.96 8.81
CA TRP A 122 -2.25 -0.79 8.05
C TRP A 122 -3.27 -0.37 7.00
N ASP A 123 -3.30 0.91 6.71
CA ASP A 123 -3.96 1.53 5.55
C ASP A 123 -2.98 2.35 4.74
N ILE A 124 -3.45 2.92 3.63
CA ILE A 124 -2.66 3.79 2.76
C ILE A 124 -3.31 5.17 2.69
N LEU A 125 -2.51 6.21 2.88
CA LEU A 125 -2.98 7.58 2.79
C LEU A 125 -3.23 7.97 1.34
N TYR A 126 -4.34 8.65 1.08
CA TYR A 126 -4.63 9.24 -0.23
C TYR A 126 -3.66 10.40 -0.54
N PRO A 127 -3.19 10.56 -1.78
CA PRO A 127 -3.42 9.69 -2.93
C PRO A 127 -2.45 8.49 -3.00
N VAL A 128 -2.94 7.33 -3.44
CA VAL A 128 -2.06 6.20 -3.80
C VAL A 128 -1.19 6.58 -4.98
N LYS A 129 0.12 6.46 -4.79
CA LYS A 129 1.17 6.66 -5.80
C LYS A 129 1.65 5.29 -6.28
N ARG A 130 1.83 5.13 -7.58
CA ARG A 130 2.31 3.88 -8.19
C ARG A 130 3.53 4.20 -9.04
N ASN A 131 4.62 3.51 -8.79
CA ASN A 131 5.80 3.55 -9.64
C ASN A 131 5.76 2.34 -10.58
N GLY A 132 5.33 2.55 -11.83
CA GLY A 132 5.15 1.46 -12.79
C GLY A 132 4.32 1.84 -14.02
N LEU A 133 4.08 0.83 -14.87
CA LEU A 133 3.53 0.98 -16.24
C LEU A 133 2.08 1.49 -16.33
N ILE A 134 1.32 1.56 -15.23
CA ILE A 134 -0.10 1.93 -15.28
C ILE A 134 -0.39 3.14 -14.36
N PRO A 135 0.05 4.36 -14.75
CA PRO A 135 -0.18 5.58 -13.97
C PRO A 135 -1.66 5.99 -13.91
N PHE A 136 -2.51 5.39 -14.74
CA PHE A 136 -3.93 5.75 -14.90
C PHE A 136 -4.87 5.02 -13.93
N LEU A 137 -4.34 4.15 -13.06
CA LEU A 137 -5.18 3.50 -12.06
C LEU A 137 -5.74 4.50 -11.05
N PRO A 138 -6.98 4.29 -10.56
CA PRO A 138 -7.56 5.14 -9.54
C PRO A 138 -6.64 5.27 -8.33
N LYS A 139 -6.44 6.51 -7.87
CA LYS A 139 -5.61 6.84 -6.70
C LYS A 139 -6.33 6.62 -5.36
N LYS A 140 -7.59 6.21 -5.41
CA LYS A 140 -8.49 6.05 -4.25
C LYS A 140 -8.44 4.66 -3.62
N PHE A 141 -7.80 3.68 -4.25
CA PHE A 141 -7.71 2.31 -3.74
C PHE A 141 -6.52 1.58 -4.32
N LEU A 142 -6.09 0.52 -3.62
CA LEU A 142 -5.26 -0.58 -4.12
C LEU A 142 -6.15 -1.67 -4.72
N CYS A 143 -5.69 -2.31 -5.79
CA CYS A 143 -6.38 -3.39 -6.49
C CYS A 143 -5.50 -4.65 -6.56
N LYS A 144 -6.04 -5.78 -7.05
CA LYS A 144 -5.28 -7.04 -7.09
C LYS A 144 -3.99 -6.97 -7.91
N MET A 145 -3.92 -6.07 -8.89
CA MET A 145 -2.69 -5.83 -9.66
C MET A 145 -1.56 -5.23 -8.82
N ASP A 146 -1.88 -4.57 -7.71
CA ASP A 146 -0.88 -3.92 -6.86
C ASP A 146 -0.15 -4.92 -5.94
N PHE A 147 -0.75 -6.09 -5.66
CA PHE A 147 -0.27 -7.15 -4.75
C PHE A 147 0.37 -8.33 -5.50
N ARG A 148 1.13 -8.07 -6.57
CA ARG A 148 1.69 -9.09 -7.45
C ARG A 148 3.17 -8.93 -7.72
#